data_AF-A0A2E6UT51-F1
#
_entry.id   AF-A0A2E6UT51-F1
#
_cell.length_a   1.000
_cell.length_b   1.000
_cell.length_c   1.000
_cell.angle_alpha   90.00
_cell.angle_beta   90.00
_cell.angle_gamma   90.00
#
_symmetry.space_group_name_H-M   'P 1'
#
loop_
_entity.id
_entity.type
_entity.pdbx_description
1 polymer ?
#
loop_
_entity_poly.entity_id
_entity_poly.type
_entity_poly.pdbx_seq_one_letter_code
_entity_poly.pdbx_strand_id
1 'polypeptide(L)' 'MIEGIQITPLKQITDDRGKVMHMLKTDDPSFEEFGGIHFSVVNPGAVKPGDYTKKSPATLQ' A
#
# COMPACT_ATOMS: atom_id res chain seq x y z
N MET A 1 -13.91 -10.49 -8.92
CA MET A 1 -12.77 -10.91 -8.07
C MET A 1 -11.65 -11.33 -9.00
N ILE A 2 -10.45 -10.78 -8.86
CA ILE A 2 -9.28 -11.15 -9.66
C ILE A 2 -8.47 -12.15 -8.84
N GLU A 3 -8.09 -13.27 -9.43
CA GLU A 3 -7.28 -14.30 -8.78
C GLU A 3 -5.92 -13.75 -8.34
N GLY A 4 -5.47 -14.12 -7.14
CA GLY A 4 -4.20 -13.67 -6.57
C GLY A 4 -4.25 -12.32 -5.84
N ILE A 5 -5.39 -11.60 -5.84
CA ILE A 5 -5.56 -10.39 -5.02
C ILE A 5 -5.99 -10.78 -3.60
N GLN A 6 -5.20 -10.34 -2.61
CA GLN A 6 -5.59 -10.37 -1.19
C GLN A 6 -5.99 -8.97 -0.73
N ILE A 7 -7.09 -8.90 0.02
CA ILE A 7 -7.57 -7.68 0.66
C ILE A 7 -7.45 -7.85 2.18
N THR A 8 -6.59 -7.06 2.80
CA THR A 8 -6.37 -7.08 4.26
C THR A 8 -6.98 -5.82 4.88
N PRO A 9 -8.06 -5.93 5.68
CA PRO A 9 -8.64 -4.77 6.35
C PRO A 9 -7.67 -4.20 7.40
N LEU A 10 -7.37 -2.90 7.30
CA LEU A 10 -6.50 -2.22 8.25
C LEU A 10 -7.30 -1.59 9.40
N LYS A 11 -6.78 -1.70 10.62
CA LYS A 11 -7.41 -1.14 11.82
C LYS A 11 -7.38 0.40 11.76
N GLN A 12 -8.52 1.01 12.03
CA GLN A 12 -8.64 2.45 12.24
C GLN A 12 -9.13 2.68 13.68
N ILE A 13 -8.49 3.61 14.37
CA ILE A 13 -8.88 4.06 15.72
C ILE A 13 -9.32 5.51 15.55
N THR A 14 -10.59 5.81 15.83
CA THR A 14 -11.20 7.11 15.55
C THR A 14 -11.68 7.76 16.85
N ASP A 15 -11.48 9.06 16.98
CA ASP A 15 -12.01 9.90 18.05
C ASP A 15 -12.42 11.29 17.50
N ASP A 16 -12.86 12.20 18.37
CA ASP A 16 -13.34 13.52 17.98
C ASP A 16 -12.27 14.44 17.34
N ARG A 17 -10.99 14.07 17.45
CA ARG A 17 -9.84 14.84 16.91
C ARG A 17 -9.42 14.31 15.54
N GLY A 18 -9.90 13.12 15.15
CA GLY A 18 -9.58 12.50 13.88
C GLY A 18 -9.38 10.99 14.01
N LYS A 19 -8.41 10.45 13.26
CA LYS A 19 -8.16 9.00 13.23
C LYS A 19 -6.70 8.65 13.14
N VAL A 20 -6.34 7.58 13.84
CA VAL A 20 -5.09 6.84 13.67
C VAL A 20 -5.39 5.63 12.78
N MET A 21 -4.63 5.48 11.70
CA MET A 21 -4.79 4.39 10.75
C MET A 21 -3.56 3.51 10.79
N HIS A 22 -3.75 2.22 11.01
CA HIS A 22 -2.67 1.26 10.86
C HIS A 22 -2.30 1.15 9.37
N MET A 23 -1.00 1.00 9.12
CA MET A 23 -0.44 0.58 7.85
C MET A 23 0.21 -0.80 8.02
N LEU A 24 1.02 -1.19 7.04
CA LEU A 24 1.82 -2.41 7.07
C LEU A 24 2.81 -2.36 8.24
N LYS A 25 2.83 -3.44 9.03
CA LYS A 25 3.76 -3.65 10.13
C LYS A 25 4.73 -4.77 9.81
N THR A 26 5.84 -4.80 10.54
CA THR A 26 6.87 -5.83 10.37
C THR A 26 6.41 -7.24 10.74
N ASP A 27 5.37 -7.36 11.58
CA ASP A 27 4.77 -8.63 12.00
C ASP A 27 3.56 -9.04 11.14
N ASP A 28 3.17 -8.24 10.15
CA ASP A 28 2.10 -8.61 9.24
C ASP A 28 2.59 -9.75 8.31
N PRO A 29 1.81 -10.81 8.09
CA PRO A 29 2.20 -11.95 7.24
C PRO A 29 2.55 -11.56 5.78
N SER A 30 2.09 -10.40 5.33
CA SER A 30 2.34 -9.86 4.00
C SER A 30 3.55 -8.92 3.92
N PHE A 31 4.26 -8.70 5.04
CA PHE A 31 5.46 -7.87 5.07
C PHE A 31 6.71 -8.73 4.84
N GLU A 32 7.58 -8.27 3.95
CA GLU A 32 8.87 -8.92 3.65
C GLU A 32 10.02 -8.02 4.11
N GLU A 33 10.12 -6.81 3.54
CA GLU A 33 11.13 -5.82 3.89
C GLU A 33 10.63 -4.39 3.65
N PHE A 34 11.30 -3.40 4.28
CA PHE A 34 11.03 -1.99 4.05
C PHE A 34 12.01 -1.40 3.03
N GLY A 35 11.52 -1.05 1.84
CA GLY A 35 12.30 -0.32 0.84
C GLY A 35 12.08 1.20 0.82
N GLY A 36 10.95 1.67 1.36
CA GLY A 36 10.55 3.07 1.33
C GLY A 36 9.05 3.25 1.20
N ILE A 37 8.56 4.44 1.54
CA ILE A 37 7.14 4.79 1.46
C ILE A 37 6.96 6.09 0.67
N HIS A 38 6.01 6.09 -0.27
CA HIS A 38 5.69 7.24 -1.10
C HIS A 38 4.21 7.57 -0.97
N PHE A 39 3.90 8.86 -0.91
CA PHE A 39 2.54 9.38 -0.91
C PHE A 39 2.33 10.22 -2.16
N SER A 40 1.15 10.09 -2.77
CA SER A 40 0.75 10.96 -3.87
C SER A 40 -0.61 11.55 -3.60
N VAL A 41 -0.74 12.85 -3.85
CA VAL A 41 -2.01 13.57 -3.79
C VAL A 41 -2.64 13.54 -5.18
N VAL A 42 -3.92 13.21 -5.25
CA VAL A 42 -4.74 13.39 -6.47
C VAL A 42 -5.75 14.49 -6.17
N ASN A 43 -5.65 15.59 -6.90
CA ASN A 43 -6.53 16.74 -6.69
C ASN A 43 -7.98 16.41 -7.10
N PRO A 44 -8.98 17.07 -6.50
CA PRO A 44 -10.38 16.88 -6.88
C PRO A 44 -10.59 17.02 -8.39
N GLY A 45 -11.24 16.04 -9.01
CA GLY A 45 -11.51 16.01 -10.46
C GLY A 45 -10.35 15.52 -11.34
N ALA A 46 -9.15 15.32 -10.81
CA ALA A 46 -8.04 14.74 -11.56
C ALA A 46 -8.10 13.20 -11.58
N VAL A 47 -7.58 12.59 -12.65
CA VAL A 47 -7.44 11.13 -12.79
C VAL A 47 -5.96 10.77 -12.82
N LYS A 48 -5.52 9.90 -11.91
CA LYS A 48 -4.18 9.29 -11.94
C LYS A 48 -4.31 7.87 -12.52
N PRO A 49 -3.89 7.63 -13.79
CA PRO A 49 -3.88 6.28 -14.33
C PRO A 49 -2.88 5.41 -13.54
N GLY A 50 -3.15 4.11 -13.49
CA GLY A 50 -2.22 3.16 -12.90
C GLY A 50 -0.99 3.00 -13.79
N ASP A 51 0.19 3.00 -13.19
CA ASP A 51 1.43 2.65 -13.86
C ASP A 51 1.72 1.16 -13.63
N TYR A 52 1.88 0.40 -14.72
CA TYR A 52 2.36 -0.98 -14.66
C TYR A 52 3.80 -1.02 -15.15
N THR A 53 4.75 -1.15 -14.24
CA THR A 53 6.15 -1.40 -14.57
C THR A 53 6.46 -2.86 -14.24
N LYS A 54 6.88 -3.62 -15.25
CA LYS A 54 7.34 -4.99 -15.05
C LYS A 54 8.61 -4.94 -14.20
N LYS A 55 8.59 -5.48 -12.98
CA LYS A 55 9.84 -5.69 -12.23
C LYS A 55 10.75 -6.60 -13.06
N SER A 56 11.91 -6.09 -13.47
CA SER A 56 12.97 -6.95 -14.00
C SER A 56 13.42 -7.87 -12.88
N PRO A 57 13.55 -9.19 -13.08
CA PRO A 57 14.10 -10.06 -12.05
C PRO A 57 15.51 -9.57 -11.75
N ALA A 58 15.78 -9.27 -10.48
CA ALA A 58 17.13 -9.02 -10.02
C ALA A 58 17.94 -10.28 -10.34
N THR A 59 18.87 -10.19 -11.29
CA THR A 59 19.85 -11.24 -11.53
C THR A 59 20.66 -11.41 -10.25
N LEU A 60 20.38 -12.48 -9.50
CA LEU A 60 21.25 -12.96 -8.44
C LEU A 60 22.59 -13.32 -9.10
N GLN A 61 23.61 -12.51 -8.86
CA GLN A 61 25.01 -12.92 -8.98
C GLN A 61 25.42 -13.65 -7.71
#